data_AF-A0A838PD64-F1
#
_entry.id   AF-A0A838PD64-F1
#
_cell.length_a   1.000
_cell.length_b   1.000
_cell.length_c   1.000
_cell.angle_alpha   90.00
_cell.angle_beta   90.00
_cell.angle_gamma   90.00
#
_symmetry.space_group_name_H-M   'P 1'
#
loop_
_entity.id
_entity.type
_entity.pdbx_description
1 polymer ?
#
loop_
_entity_poly.entity_id
_entity_poly.type
_entity_poly.pdbx_seq_one_letter_code
_entity_poly.pdbx_strand_id
1 'polypeptide(L)'
;MDVLKQYITRANEIIGERTPDEQKYDHEVIRWMRRGKSINKAIAKANEKYPAEALQVSSDTLADVQAHYEYLAAHDAINEKLDALKN
;
A
#
# COMPACT_ATOMS: atom_id res chain seq x y z
N MET A 1 -7.17 -0.37 -27.28
CA MET A 1 -7.49 0.03 -25.91
C MET A 1 -6.32 0.82 -25.36
N ASP A 2 -6.59 1.86 -24.59
CA ASP A 2 -5.57 2.62 -23.89
C ASP A 2 -4.99 1.78 -22.74
N VAL A 3 -3.71 1.43 -22.85
CA VAL A 3 -2.97 0.59 -21.89
C VAL A 3 -2.97 1.23 -20.50
N LEU A 4 -2.91 2.56 -20.43
CA LEU A 4 -2.95 3.30 -19.16
C LEU A 4 -4.31 3.14 -18.49
N LYS A 5 -5.39 3.24 -19.27
CA LYS A 5 -6.75 3.04 -18.76
C LYS A 5 -6.96 1.61 -18.22
N GLN A 6 -6.43 0.60 -18.91
CA GLN A 6 -6.49 -0.79 -18.42
C GLN A 6 -5.73 -0.98 -17.11
N TYR A 7 -4.54 -0.38 -16.99
CA TYR A 7 -3.76 -0.41 -15.75
C TYR A 7 -4.51 0.25 -14.59
N ILE A 8 -5.07 1.45 -14.78
CA ILE A 8 -5.81 2.17 -13.74
C ILE A 8 -7.02 1.36 -13.28
N THR A 9 -7.80 0.80 -14.21
CA THR A 9 -8.95 -0.06 -13.86
C THR A 9 -8.49 -1.26 -13.03
N ARG A 10 -7.43 -1.95 -13.45
CA ARG A 10 -6.93 -3.12 -12.73
C ARG A 10 -6.36 -2.76 -11.35
N ALA A 11 -5.71 -1.60 -11.23
CA ALA A 11 -5.21 -1.11 -9.95
C ALA A 11 -6.35 -0.84 -8.97
N ASN A 12 -7.42 -0.20 -9.42
CA ASN A 12 -8.59 0.03 -8.56
C ASN A 12 -9.24 -1.29 -8.09
N GLU A 13 -9.26 -2.32 -8.93
CA GLU A 13 -9.75 -3.65 -8.53
C GLU A 13 -8.87 -4.33 -7.47
N ILE A 14 -7.54 -4.14 -7.54
CA ILE A 14 -6.60 -4.77 -6.59
C ILE A 14 -6.54 -4.01 -5.27
N ILE A 15 -6.57 -2.67 -5.33
CA ILE A 15 -6.49 -1.79 -4.15
C ILE A 15 -7.82 -1.80 -3.39
N GLY A 16 -8.93 -1.86 -4.12
CA GLY A 16 -10.27 -1.71 -3.57
C GLY A 16 -10.59 -0.27 -3.17
N GLU A 17 -11.82 -0.07 -2.67
CA GLU A 17 -12.20 1.19 -2.04
C GLU A 17 -11.55 1.30 -0.65
N ARG A 18 -11.00 2.48 -0.35
CA ARG A 18 -10.32 2.77 0.92
C ARG A 18 -10.82 4.07 1.50
N THR A 19 -11.14 4.05 2.79
CA THR A 19 -11.42 5.27 3.57
C THR A 19 -10.15 6.11 3.74
N PRO A 20 -10.28 7.41 4.06
CA PRO A 20 -9.12 8.26 4.33
C PRO A 20 -8.22 7.77 5.47
N ASP A 21 -8.77 7.04 6.45
CA ASP A 21 -8.00 6.52 7.59
C ASP A 21 -7.25 5.23 7.22
N GLU A 22 -7.86 4.34 6.42
CA GLU A 22 -7.15 3.20 5.83
C GLU A 22 -5.98 3.66 4.94
N GLN A 23 -6.18 4.70 4.12
CA GLN A 23 -5.10 5.26 3.29
C GLN A 23 -3.93 5.78 4.16
N LYS A 24 -4.22 6.43 5.29
CA LYS A 24 -3.18 6.88 6.23
C LYS A 24 -2.43 5.70 6.84
N TYR A 25 -3.14 4.63 7.16
CA TYR A 25 -2.56 3.40 7.67
C TYR A 25 -1.63 2.78 6.62
N ASP A 26 -2.12 2.58 5.40
CA ASP A 26 -1.37 1.99 4.30
C ASP A 26 -0.10 2.79 3.96
N HIS A 27 -0.21 4.12 3.90
CA HIS A 27 0.95 4.98 3.70
C HIS A 27 2.01 4.83 4.79
N GLU A 28 1.62 4.61 6.06
CA GLU A 28 2.58 4.41 7.14
C GLU A 28 3.25 3.03 7.05
N VAL A 29 2.52 1.97 6.68
CA VAL A 29 3.12 0.65 6.40
C VAL A 29 4.15 0.78 5.27
N ILE A 30 3.76 1.37 4.14
CA ILE A 30 4.64 1.57 2.97
C ILE A 30 5.86 2.41 3.34
N ARG A 31 5.68 3.49 4.12
CA ARG A 31 6.78 4.35 4.60
C ARG A 31 7.83 3.55 5.36
N TRP A 32 7.42 2.62 6.23
CA TRP A 32 8.35 1.80 6.98
C TRP A 32 9.00 0.70 6.14
N MET A 33 8.28 0.13 5.17
CA MET A 33 8.85 -0.79 4.19
C MET A 33 9.92 -0.11 3.33
N ARG A 34 9.66 1.11 2.83
CA ARG A 34 10.63 1.93 2.08
C ARG A 34 11.89 2.26 2.92
N ARG A 35 11.79 2.24 4.25
CA ARG A 35 12.91 2.39 5.19
C ARG A 35 13.64 1.07 5.50
N GLY A 36 13.33 -0.01 4.78
CA GLY A 36 13.98 -1.31 4.93
C GLY A 36 13.46 -2.16 6.10
N LYS A 37 12.32 -1.82 6.70
CA LYS A 37 11.71 -2.69 7.72
C LYS A 37 11.01 -3.87 7.06
N SER A 38 11.07 -5.03 7.72
CA SER A 38 10.22 -6.17 7.35
C SER A 38 8.75 -5.81 7.52
N ILE A 39 7.87 -6.49 6.78
CA ILE A 39 6.42 -6.26 6.81
C ILE A 39 5.85 -6.31 8.23
N ASN A 40 6.26 -7.28 9.05
CA ASN A 40 5.86 -7.38 10.46
C ASN A 40 6.20 -6.13 11.27
N LYS A 41 7.40 -5.58 11.08
CA LYS A 41 7.84 -4.38 11.79
C LYS A 41 7.17 -3.12 11.24
N ALA A 42 6.83 -3.09 9.95
CA ALA A 42 6.09 -1.99 9.34
C ALA A 42 4.65 -1.95 9.86
N ILE A 43 3.95 -3.09 9.86
CA ILE A 43 2.60 -3.24 10.43
C ILE A 43 2.59 -2.87 11.91
N ALA A 44 3.54 -3.37 12.70
CA ALA A 44 3.61 -3.03 14.13
C ALA A 44 3.74 -1.51 14.36
N LYS A 45 4.50 -0.82 13.51
CA LYS A 45 4.64 0.64 13.57
C LYS A 45 3.39 1.40 13.11
N ALA A 46 2.70 0.88 12.10
CA ALA A 46 1.42 1.44 11.66
C ALA A 46 0.34 1.25 12.73
N ASN A 47 0.26 0.07 13.35
CA ASN A 47 -0.64 -0.23 14.48
C ASN A 47 -0.38 0.67 15.69
N GLU A 48 0.88 0.95 16.01
CA GLU A 48 1.26 1.87 17.09
C GLU A 48 0.74 3.30 16.84
N LYS A 49 0.76 3.75 15.58
CA LYS A 49 0.36 5.10 15.19
C LYS A 49 -1.14 5.25 14.96
N TYR A 50 -1.77 4.22 14.42
CA TYR A 50 -3.19 4.19 14.04
C TYR A 50 -3.86 2.95 14.65
N PRO A 51 -4.10 2.94 15.97
CA PRO A 51 -4.65 1.77 16.65
C PRO A 51 -6.07 1.41 16.21
N ALA A 52 -6.84 2.36 15.67
CA ALA A 52 -8.20 2.11 15.16
C ALA A 52 -8.19 1.25 13.88
N GLU A 53 -7.14 1.36 13.06
CA GLU A 53 -6.96 0.63 11.80
C GLU A 53 -5.98 -0.55 11.96
N ALA A 54 -5.74 -0.98 13.20
CA ALA A 54 -4.67 -1.93 13.49
C ALA A 54 -4.89 -3.28 12.81
N LEU A 55 -4.05 -3.59 11.83
CA LEU A 55 -4.08 -4.86 11.12
C LEU A 55 -3.56 -5.99 12.01
N GLN A 56 -4.36 -7.04 12.15
CA GLN A 56 -3.97 -8.29 12.78
C GLN A 56 -3.55 -9.28 11.69
N VAL A 57 -2.27 -9.64 11.68
CA VAL A 57 -1.71 -10.60 10.72
C VAL A 57 -1.31 -11.89 11.42
N SER A 58 -1.64 -13.02 10.82
CA SER A 58 -1.14 -14.33 11.22
C SER A 58 0.04 -14.72 10.32
N SER A 59 0.76 -15.78 10.69
CA SER A 59 1.80 -16.36 9.82
C SER A 59 1.27 -16.73 8.44
N ASP A 60 0.02 -17.18 8.39
CA ASP A 60 -0.58 -17.80 7.21
C ASP A 60 -1.02 -16.74 6.19
N THR A 61 -1.34 -15.52 6.65
CA THR A 61 -1.76 -14.40 5.79
C THR A 61 -0.63 -13.42 5.51
N LEU A 62 0.52 -13.56 6.18
CA LEU A 62 1.59 -12.58 6.11
C LEU A 62 2.15 -12.41 4.69
N ALA A 63 2.28 -13.51 3.94
CA ALA A 63 2.78 -13.49 2.57
C ALA A 63 1.86 -12.68 1.65
N ASP A 64 0.55 -12.90 1.75
CA ASP A 64 -0.44 -12.19 0.95
C ASP A 64 -0.51 -10.70 1.33
N VAL A 65 -0.44 -10.39 2.62
CA VAL A 65 -0.39 -9.01 3.11
C VAL A 65 0.87 -8.31 2.62
N GLN A 66 2.02 -8.98 2.67
CA GLN A 66 3.26 -8.43 2.14
C GLN A 66 3.14 -8.14 0.64
N ALA A 67 2.63 -9.09 -0.15
CA ALA A 67 2.44 -8.92 -1.58
C ALA A 67 1.49 -7.75 -1.90
N HIS A 68 0.42 -7.58 -1.11
CA HIS A 68 -0.48 -6.43 -1.24
C HIS A 68 0.24 -5.11 -1.01
N TYR A 69 1.01 -4.99 0.08
CA TYR A 69 1.75 -3.75 0.37
C TYR A 69 2.90 -3.48 -0.60
N GLU A 70 3.55 -4.51 -1.14
CA GLU A 70 4.52 -4.37 -2.21
C GLU A 70 3.87 -3.84 -3.49
N TYR A 71 2.67 -4.33 -3.83
CA TYR A 71 1.89 -3.81 -4.94
C TYR A 71 1.52 -2.33 -4.74
N LEU A 72 1.00 -1.96 -3.56
CA LEU A 72 0.66 -0.57 -3.24
C LEU A 72 1.89 0.35 -3.36
N ALA A 73 3.02 -0.05 -2.80
CA ALA A 73 4.25 0.73 -2.87
C ALA A 73 4.73 0.95 -4.30
N ALA A 74 4.59 -0.06 -5.17
CA ALA A 74 4.93 0.04 -6.59
C ALA A 74 3.93 0.92 -7.36
N HIS A 75 2.64 0.80 -7.05
CA HIS A 75 1.58 1.63 -7.62
C HIS A 75 1.82 3.12 -7.31
N ASP A 76 2.13 3.45 -6.04
CA ASP A 76 2.48 4.81 -5.62
C ASP A 76 3.68 5.34 -6.40
N ALA A 77 4.73 4.55 -6.57
CA ALA A 77 5.92 4.96 -7.31
C ALA A 77 5.63 5.21 -8.81
N ILE A 78 4.66 4.50 -9.40
CA ILE A 78 4.20 4.77 -10.77
C ILE A 78 3.44 6.09 -10.82
N ASN A 79 2.54 6.35 -9.87
CA ASN A 79 1.79 7.60 -9.81
C ASN A 79 2.70 8.81 -9.60
N GLU A 80 3.68 8.72 -8.69
CA GLU A 80 4.70 9.76 -8.47
C GLU A 80 5.44 10.10 -9.78
N LYS A 81 5.81 9.10 -10.58
CA LYS A 81 6.46 9.30 -11.89
C LYS A 81 5.52 9.93 -12.92
N LEU A 82 4.27 9.49 -12.98
CA LEU A 82 3.28 10.05 -13.90
C LEU A 82 3.01 11.52 -13.60
N ASP A 83 2.95 11.90 -12.33
CA ASP A 83 2.74 13.29 -11.94
C ASP A 83 3.98 14.14 -12.23
N ALA A 84 5.19 13.62 -12.04
CA ALA A 84 6.42 14.30 -12.43
C ALA A 84 6.51 14.56 -13.95
N LEU A 85 5.87 13.74 -14.79
CA LEU A 85 5.85 13.93 -16.25
C LEU A 85 4.81 14.96 -16.73
N LYS A 86 3.84 15.32 -15.89
CA LYS A 86 2.82 16.34 -16.22
C LYS A 86 3.27 17.76 -15.87
N ASN A 87 4.31 17.88 -15.04
CA ASN A 87 4.91 19.14 -14.59
C ASN A 87 6.11 19.51 -15.48
#